data_AF-A0A1G3PLP3-F1
#
_entry.id   AF-A0A1G3PLP3-F1
#
_cell.length_a   1.000
_cell.length_b   1.000
_cell.length_c   1.000
_cell.angle_alpha   90.00
_cell.angle_beta   90.00
_cell.angle_gamma   90.00
#
_symmetry.space_group_name_H-M   'P 1'
#
loop_
_entity.id
_entity.type
_entity.pdbx_description
1 polymer ?
#
loop_
_entity_poly.entity_id
_entity_poly.type
_entity_poly.pdbx_seq_one_letter_code
_entity_poly.pdbx_strand_id
1 'polypeptide(L)'
;MLRIILLLSVILAASPVFAQAVNPDGGTPGITIFTPTHGEEMPAQFILRGKVWDKEGIAKVVVYASADNGSFMRQFEGAVDKVIYKGEVLHILGAYSAKIELPEGSYTIWAETTGYSGKTAKTAERKVTVNPAILKKGFEHFSLRHGLGVLLTLLMIAGMIVMLKRMKSPTAELRAEWILAAILWTNEIVLNIFYISIDAYRIGQHLPFHLCGVSVVLIPFMFFTKNEKLKKFLFEVVYFWGLGGATQALLTPDIPPFDFPHFKFFTFFISHGAIIASAAYMAFVKGFKPTLASVGRILLFTNAMVLLMFGVNYAVRFLPPYEAGNYFFLSYPPVDGSLIDVMVDIFGPAPRYLIGLEILGIAIFLALYLPFGIGAIVRRINPRREKEAKNY
;
A
#
# COMPACT_ATOMS: atom_id res chain seq x y z
N MET A 1 -9.52 -2.22 25.85
CA MET A 1 -10.71 -2.37 24.98
C MET A 1 -11.31 -1.03 24.58
N LEU A 2 -11.70 -0.16 25.51
CA LEU A 2 -12.35 1.13 25.21
C LEU A 2 -11.56 2.04 24.24
N ARG A 3 -10.22 2.07 24.30
CA ARG A 3 -9.37 2.91 23.42
C ARG A 3 -9.18 2.37 22.00
N ILE A 4 -9.32 1.05 21.80
CA ILE A 4 -9.24 0.40 20.48
C ILE A 4 -10.59 0.52 19.77
N ILE A 5 -11.68 0.38 20.53
CA ILE A 5 -13.03 0.71 20.07
C ILE A 5 -13.09 2.19 19.70
N LEU A 6 -12.45 3.08 20.46
CA LEU A 6 -12.37 4.51 20.14
C LEU A 6 -11.66 4.78 18.80
N LEU A 7 -10.55 4.08 18.51
CA LEU A 7 -9.81 4.26 17.25
C LEU A 7 -10.61 3.73 16.05
N LEU A 8 -11.21 2.54 16.19
CA LEU A 8 -12.13 1.99 15.19
C LEU A 8 -13.37 2.88 15.00
N SER A 9 -13.91 3.44 16.08
CA SER A 9 -15.04 4.37 16.01
C SER A 9 -14.64 5.73 15.47
N VAL A 10 -13.39 6.19 15.59
CA VAL A 10 -12.92 7.42 14.94
C VAL A 10 -12.69 7.18 13.45
N ILE A 11 -12.19 6.01 13.06
CA ILE A 11 -12.06 5.60 11.65
C ILE A 11 -13.45 5.43 11.01
N LEU A 12 -14.40 4.81 11.72
CA LEU A 12 -15.79 4.65 11.29
C LEU A 12 -16.61 5.95 11.40
N ALA A 13 -16.32 6.85 12.35
CA ALA A 13 -17.00 8.14 12.51
C ALA A 13 -16.36 9.27 11.69
N ALA A 14 -15.19 9.05 11.11
CA ALA A 14 -14.67 9.85 10.00
C ALA A 14 -15.29 9.44 8.65
N SER A 15 -16.01 8.30 8.61
CA SER A 15 -16.73 7.86 7.42
C SER A 15 -17.70 8.90 6.84
N PRO A 16 -18.40 9.76 7.61
CA PRO A 16 -19.21 10.86 7.05
C PRO A 16 -18.38 11.96 6.37
N VAL A 17 -17.14 12.20 6.84
CA VAL A 17 -16.22 13.17 6.21
C VAL A 17 -15.64 12.60 4.91
N PHE A 18 -15.46 11.28 4.84
CA PHE A 18 -15.10 10.57 3.60
C PHE A 18 -16.31 10.27 2.69
N ALA A 19 -17.53 10.22 3.25
CA ALA A 19 -18.79 10.02 2.52
C ALA A 19 -19.29 11.32 1.88
N GLN A 20 -18.87 12.50 2.36
CA GLN A 20 -19.19 13.77 1.71
C GLN A 20 -18.64 13.89 0.28
N ALA A 21 -17.64 13.08 -0.10
CA ALA A 21 -17.14 13.02 -1.49
C ALA A 21 -17.93 12.05 -2.40
N VAL A 22 -18.84 11.23 -1.85
CA VAL A 22 -19.53 10.17 -2.60
C VAL A 22 -21.02 10.22 -2.28
N ASN A 23 -21.70 11.06 -3.05
CA ASN A 23 -23.14 11.22 -3.29
C ASN A 23 -24.12 10.43 -2.35
N PRO A 24 -24.98 11.12 -1.56
CA PRO A 24 -25.92 10.51 -0.61
C PRO A 24 -27.11 9.75 -1.26
N ASP A 25 -27.26 9.76 -2.59
CA ASP A 25 -28.47 9.27 -3.24
C ASP A 25 -28.31 7.81 -3.72
N GLY A 26 -28.99 6.91 -3.00
CA GLY A 26 -28.98 5.46 -3.20
C GLY A 26 -29.53 4.98 -4.55
N GLY A 27 -28.73 5.07 -5.61
CA GLY A 27 -28.96 4.38 -6.88
C GLY A 27 -28.66 5.16 -8.15
N THR A 28 -27.90 6.26 -8.09
CA THR A 28 -27.46 7.02 -9.27
C THR A 28 -26.01 6.63 -9.60
N PRO A 29 -25.66 6.36 -10.88
CA PRO A 29 -24.28 6.11 -11.26
C PRO A 29 -23.42 7.32 -10.92
N GLY A 30 -22.15 7.10 -10.66
CA GLY A 30 -21.16 8.15 -10.46
C GLY A 30 -19.87 7.84 -11.19
N ILE A 31 -19.14 8.89 -11.52
CA ILE A 31 -17.89 8.81 -12.27
C ILE A 31 -16.95 9.92 -11.81
N THR A 32 -15.65 9.61 -11.73
CA THR A 32 -14.59 10.58 -11.43
C THR A 32 -13.33 10.29 -12.23
N ILE A 33 -12.53 11.32 -12.48
CA ILE A 33 -11.18 11.20 -13.09
C ILE A 33 -10.15 11.32 -11.97
N PHE A 34 -9.13 10.47 -11.93
CA PHE A 34 -8.01 10.62 -10.99
C PHE A 34 -6.75 11.14 -11.68
N THR A 35 -6.41 10.58 -12.83
CA THR A 35 -5.30 11.03 -13.68
C THR A 35 -5.84 11.31 -15.07
N PRO A 36 -5.53 12.45 -15.70
CA PRO A 36 -4.66 13.53 -15.22
C PRO A 36 -5.29 14.38 -14.11
N THR A 37 -4.44 14.95 -13.25
CA THR A 37 -4.80 15.98 -12.28
C THR A 37 -5.06 17.32 -12.98
N HIS A 38 -5.83 18.21 -12.34
CA HIS A 38 -6.13 19.51 -12.94
C HIS A 38 -4.85 20.35 -13.05
N GLY A 39 -4.53 20.78 -14.27
CA GLY A 39 -3.31 21.54 -14.57
C GLY A 39 -2.06 20.68 -14.83
N GLU A 40 -2.20 19.36 -14.92
CA GLU A 40 -1.06 18.46 -15.19
C GLU A 40 -0.57 18.56 -16.64
N GLU A 41 0.74 18.52 -16.82
CA GLU A 41 1.35 18.38 -18.15
C GLU A 41 1.48 16.90 -18.52
N MET A 42 0.94 16.52 -19.68
CA MET A 42 0.84 15.14 -20.14
C MET A 42 1.63 14.92 -21.44
N PRO A 43 2.21 13.73 -21.67
CA PRO A 43 2.75 13.37 -22.98
C PRO A 43 1.64 13.30 -24.04
N ALA A 44 2.01 13.30 -25.32
CA ALA A 44 1.06 13.21 -26.44
C ALA A 44 0.13 11.97 -26.37
N GLN A 45 0.64 10.88 -25.79
CA GLN A 45 -0.11 9.68 -25.50
C GLN A 45 -0.09 9.38 -24.01
N PHE A 46 -1.26 9.36 -23.39
CA PHE A 46 -1.40 9.05 -21.96
C PHE A 46 -2.64 8.21 -21.68
N ILE A 47 -2.70 7.65 -20.48
CA ILE A 47 -3.87 6.90 -20.03
C ILE A 47 -4.61 7.78 -19.03
N LEU A 48 -5.80 8.23 -19.41
CA LEU A 48 -6.75 8.80 -18.47
C LEU A 48 -7.40 7.66 -17.69
N ARG A 49 -7.61 7.89 -16.41
CA ARG A 49 -7.85 6.81 -15.48
C ARG A 49 -8.79 7.38 -14.39
N GLY A 50 -9.85 6.66 -14.06
CA GLY A 50 -10.93 7.15 -13.20
C GLY A 50 -11.63 6.07 -12.35
N LYS A 51 -12.56 6.49 -11.49
CA LYS A 51 -13.52 5.60 -10.81
C LYS A 51 -14.88 5.71 -11.47
N VAL A 52 -15.61 4.62 -11.46
CA VAL A 52 -16.99 4.57 -11.93
C VAL A 52 -17.77 3.60 -11.06
N TRP A 53 -19.01 3.94 -10.72
CA TRP A 53 -19.87 3.09 -9.89
C TRP A 53 -21.33 3.21 -10.28
N ASP A 54 -22.04 2.09 -10.23
CA ASP A 54 -23.50 2.01 -10.28
C ASP A 54 -23.92 0.71 -9.58
N LYS A 55 -25.02 0.74 -8.86
CA LYS A 55 -25.53 -0.43 -8.14
C LYS A 55 -26.00 -1.53 -9.10
N GLU A 56 -26.51 -1.13 -10.26
CA GLU A 56 -26.96 -2.05 -11.32
C GLU A 56 -25.85 -2.40 -12.33
N GLY A 57 -24.67 -1.77 -12.19
CA GLY A 57 -23.51 -1.96 -13.06
C GLY A 57 -23.41 -0.94 -14.20
N ILE A 58 -22.23 -0.88 -14.81
CA ILE A 58 -21.87 0.13 -15.83
C ILE A 58 -22.01 -0.44 -17.23
N ALA A 59 -22.78 0.24 -18.08
CA ALA A 59 -22.97 -0.10 -19.48
C ALA A 59 -21.93 0.56 -20.39
N LYS A 60 -21.60 1.85 -20.15
CA LYS A 60 -20.69 2.62 -21.01
C LYS A 60 -19.95 3.71 -20.24
N VAL A 61 -18.68 3.95 -20.59
CA VAL A 61 -17.92 5.13 -20.19
C VAL A 61 -17.35 5.82 -21.43
N VAL A 62 -17.49 7.14 -21.52
CA VAL A 62 -16.94 7.96 -22.62
C VAL A 62 -16.17 9.13 -22.04
N VAL A 63 -14.98 9.38 -22.58
CA VAL A 63 -14.12 10.50 -22.22
C VAL A 63 -14.13 11.50 -23.36
N TYR A 64 -14.26 12.77 -23.02
CA TYR A 64 -14.29 13.88 -23.96
C TYR A 64 -13.09 14.78 -23.71
N ALA A 65 -12.45 15.24 -24.77
CA ALA A 65 -11.43 16.28 -24.72
C ALA A 65 -11.79 17.38 -25.72
N SER A 66 -11.87 18.61 -25.26
CA SER A 66 -12.08 19.80 -26.09
C SER A 66 -10.83 20.67 -26.03
N ALA A 67 -10.32 21.10 -27.18
CA ALA A 67 -9.25 22.09 -27.21
C ALA A 67 -9.76 23.43 -26.65
N ASP A 68 -8.96 24.11 -25.83
CA ASP A 68 -9.37 25.37 -25.18
C ASP A 68 -9.66 26.50 -26.19
N ASN A 69 -9.06 26.42 -27.38
CA ASN A 69 -9.32 27.33 -28.51
C ASN A 69 -10.58 26.97 -29.32
N GLY A 70 -11.33 25.94 -28.91
CA GLY A 70 -12.54 25.46 -29.59
C GLY A 70 -12.28 24.76 -30.93
N SER A 71 -11.02 24.50 -31.30
CA SER A 71 -10.65 24.00 -32.63
C SER A 71 -11.15 22.58 -32.91
N PHE A 72 -11.26 21.71 -31.90
CA PHE A 72 -11.87 20.39 -32.03
C PHE A 72 -12.28 19.80 -30.68
N MET A 73 -13.24 18.86 -30.74
CA MET A 73 -13.63 17.97 -29.65
C MET A 73 -13.41 16.52 -30.10
N ARG A 74 -12.76 15.70 -29.26
CA ARG A 74 -12.53 14.28 -29.50
C ARG A 74 -13.13 13.43 -28.39
N GLN A 75 -13.71 12.30 -28.77
CA GLN A 75 -14.24 11.31 -27.84
C GLN A 75 -13.33 10.09 -27.80
N PHE A 76 -13.17 9.51 -26.63
CA PHE A 76 -12.39 8.30 -26.38
C PHE A 76 -13.25 7.32 -25.60
N GLU A 77 -13.19 6.05 -25.98
CA GLU A 77 -13.89 4.99 -25.27
C GLU A 77 -13.19 4.71 -23.94
N GLY A 78 -13.94 4.78 -22.84
CA GLY A 78 -13.48 4.37 -21.52
C GLY A 78 -13.74 2.88 -21.31
N ALA A 79 -12.67 2.11 -21.18
CA ALA A 79 -12.76 0.71 -20.81
C ALA A 79 -12.88 0.59 -19.28
N VAL A 80 -13.95 -0.05 -18.80
CA VAL A 80 -14.03 -0.44 -17.39
C VAL A 80 -13.00 -1.54 -17.15
N ASP A 81 -12.14 -1.34 -16.15
CA ASP A 81 -11.04 -2.24 -15.87
C ASP A 81 -11.58 -3.58 -15.34
N LYS A 82 -10.91 -4.66 -15.73
CA LYS A 82 -11.33 -6.03 -15.43
C LYS A 82 -10.12 -6.83 -14.98
N VAL A 83 -10.34 -7.72 -14.02
CA VAL A 83 -9.38 -8.77 -13.70
C VAL A 83 -9.63 -9.92 -14.67
N ILE A 84 -8.67 -10.21 -15.53
CA ILE A 84 -8.76 -11.26 -16.56
C ILE A 84 -7.83 -12.40 -16.17
N TYR A 85 -8.31 -13.64 -16.25
CA TYR A 85 -7.51 -14.84 -16.08
C TYR A 85 -7.78 -15.83 -17.21
N LYS A 86 -6.73 -16.23 -17.94
CA LYS A 86 -6.82 -17.15 -19.10
C LYS A 86 -7.90 -16.76 -20.12
N GLY A 87 -8.08 -15.45 -20.33
CA GLY A 87 -9.09 -14.90 -21.24
C GLY A 87 -10.50 -14.75 -20.64
N GLU A 88 -10.73 -15.23 -19.43
CA GLU A 88 -12.01 -15.09 -18.74
C GLU A 88 -11.99 -13.88 -17.79
N VAL A 89 -13.10 -13.14 -17.74
CA VAL A 89 -13.27 -12.02 -16.80
C VAL A 89 -13.66 -12.58 -15.43
N LEU A 90 -12.75 -12.48 -14.45
CA LEU A 90 -13.01 -12.89 -13.07
C LEU A 90 -13.85 -11.84 -12.33
N HIS A 91 -13.53 -10.57 -12.51
CA HIS A 91 -14.20 -9.48 -11.80
C HIS A 91 -14.12 -8.16 -12.59
N ILE A 92 -15.17 -7.34 -12.48
CA ILE A 92 -15.21 -5.98 -13.03
C ILE A 92 -14.87 -5.01 -11.89
N LEU A 93 -13.90 -4.12 -12.11
CA LEU A 93 -13.50 -3.14 -11.13
C LEU A 93 -14.34 -1.86 -11.28
N GLY A 94 -14.58 -1.15 -10.18
CA GLY A 94 -15.13 0.21 -10.19
C GLY A 94 -14.12 1.26 -10.70
N ALA A 95 -13.30 0.87 -11.67
CA ALA A 95 -12.23 1.65 -12.26
C ALA A 95 -12.40 1.65 -13.77
N TYR A 96 -11.99 2.72 -14.43
CA TYR A 96 -11.94 2.75 -15.88
C TYR A 96 -10.67 3.43 -16.35
N SER A 97 -10.27 3.10 -17.57
CA SER A 97 -9.15 3.69 -18.26
C SER A 97 -9.49 4.02 -19.70
N ALA A 98 -8.95 5.12 -20.22
CA ALA A 98 -9.09 5.54 -21.60
C ALA A 98 -7.71 5.92 -22.14
N LYS A 99 -7.32 5.36 -23.29
CA LYS A 99 -6.11 5.75 -23.99
C LYS A 99 -6.40 7.05 -24.73
N ILE A 100 -5.71 8.12 -24.34
CA ILE A 100 -5.87 9.45 -24.89
C ILE A 100 -4.67 9.75 -25.78
N GLU A 101 -4.96 10.22 -26.99
CA GLU A 101 -3.97 10.71 -27.94
C GLU A 101 -4.41 12.08 -28.43
N LEU A 102 -3.63 13.09 -28.07
CA LEU A 102 -3.90 14.49 -28.36
C LEU A 102 -2.61 15.15 -28.89
N PRO A 103 -2.71 16.06 -29.88
CA PRO A 103 -1.59 16.88 -30.29
C PRO A 103 -1.20 17.87 -29.19
N GLU A 104 -0.04 18.51 -29.35
CA GLU A 104 0.43 19.56 -28.44
C GLU A 104 -0.63 20.67 -28.27
N GLY A 105 -0.87 21.11 -27.03
CA GLY A 105 -1.83 22.17 -26.72
C GLY A 105 -2.53 22.03 -25.37
N SER A 106 -3.43 22.97 -25.07
CA SER A 106 -4.25 22.98 -23.84
C SER A 106 -5.66 22.44 -24.11
N TYR A 107 -6.13 21.56 -23.23
CA TYR A 107 -7.41 20.87 -23.37
C TYR A 107 -8.22 20.89 -22.07
N THR A 108 -9.53 20.96 -22.23
CA THR A 108 -10.51 20.69 -21.17
C THR A 108 -11.08 19.27 -21.38
N ILE A 109 -10.95 18.42 -20.37
CA ILE A 109 -11.30 16.99 -20.40
C ILE A 109 -12.36 16.67 -19.34
N TRP A 110 -13.35 15.85 -19.69
CA TRP A 110 -14.32 15.28 -18.75
C TRP A 110 -14.72 13.86 -19.17
N ALA A 111 -15.38 13.12 -18.29
CA ALA A 111 -15.91 11.80 -18.59
C ALA A 111 -17.40 11.70 -18.23
N GLU A 112 -18.10 10.82 -18.95
CA GLU A 112 -19.50 10.50 -18.73
C GLU A 112 -19.69 8.99 -18.66
N THR A 113 -20.60 8.55 -17.81
CA THR A 113 -20.98 7.14 -17.66
C THR A 113 -22.47 6.94 -17.88
N THR A 114 -22.84 5.75 -18.34
CA THR A 114 -24.23 5.27 -18.40
C THR A 114 -24.31 3.91 -17.70
N GLY A 115 -25.17 3.81 -16.69
CA GLY A 115 -25.46 2.56 -16.00
C GLY A 115 -26.41 1.65 -16.79
N TYR A 116 -26.52 0.38 -16.41
CA TYR A 116 -27.49 -0.54 -17.04
C TYR A 116 -28.94 -0.11 -16.79
N SER A 117 -29.19 0.64 -15.72
CA SER A 117 -30.47 1.31 -15.44
C SER A 117 -30.83 2.42 -16.43
N GLY A 118 -29.90 2.81 -17.33
CA GLY A 118 -30.04 3.94 -18.25
C GLY A 118 -29.73 5.31 -17.64
N LYS A 119 -29.46 5.38 -16.32
CA LYS A 119 -29.05 6.62 -15.66
C LYS A 119 -27.64 7.04 -16.10
N THR A 120 -27.37 8.34 -16.07
CA THR A 120 -26.07 8.90 -16.48
C THR A 120 -25.43 9.74 -15.39
N ALA A 121 -24.11 9.89 -15.45
CA ALA A 121 -23.35 10.83 -14.63
C ALA A 121 -22.16 11.41 -15.39
N LYS A 122 -21.76 12.63 -15.03
CA LYS A 122 -20.67 13.40 -15.65
C LYS A 122 -19.67 13.86 -14.59
N THR A 123 -18.38 13.82 -14.92
CA THR A 123 -17.30 14.34 -14.04
C THR A 123 -17.21 15.86 -14.08
N ALA A 124 -16.55 16.44 -13.07
CA ALA A 124 -16.01 17.79 -13.21
C ALA A 124 -15.00 17.87 -14.36
N GLU A 125 -14.90 19.05 -14.97
CA GLU A 125 -13.97 19.33 -16.08
C GLU A 125 -12.54 19.57 -15.54
N ARG A 126 -11.54 19.04 -16.25
CA ARG A 126 -10.12 19.18 -15.90
C ARG A 126 -9.34 19.78 -17.06
N LYS A 127 -8.52 20.78 -16.76
CA LYS A 127 -7.58 21.36 -17.72
C LYS A 127 -6.29 20.56 -17.73
N VAL A 128 -5.75 20.29 -18.91
CA VAL A 128 -4.44 19.64 -19.10
C VAL A 128 -3.67 20.29 -20.23
N THR A 129 -2.35 20.24 -20.13
CA THR A 129 -1.46 20.69 -21.20
C THR A 129 -0.73 19.49 -21.77
N VAL A 130 -0.79 19.29 -23.07
CA VAL A 130 -0.11 18.19 -23.75
C VAL A 130 1.20 18.69 -24.31
N ASN A 131 2.31 18.08 -23.88
CA ASN A 131 3.67 18.38 -24.32
C ASN A 131 4.36 17.08 -24.80
N PRO A 132 4.56 16.92 -26.12
CA PRO A 132 5.22 15.73 -26.69
C PRO A 132 6.65 15.49 -26.21
N ALA A 133 7.35 16.50 -25.70
CA ALA A 133 8.72 16.37 -25.19
C ALA A 133 8.80 15.61 -23.85
N ILE A 134 7.67 15.35 -23.20
CA ILE A 134 7.62 14.55 -21.97
C ILE A 134 7.85 13.07 -22.31
N LEU A 135 9.06 12.57 -22.04
CA LEU A 135 9.35 11.13 -22.06
C LEU A 135 8.48 10.39 -21.03
N LYS A 136 8.13 9.12 -21.30
CA LYS A 136 7.42 8.21 -20.37
C LYS A 136 8.17 8.17 -19.02
N LYS A 137 7.77 9.03 -18.08
CA LYS A 137 8.28 9.08 -16.70
C LYS A 137 7.54 8.01 -15.90
N GLY A 138 8.09 6.80 -15.89
CA GLY A 138 7.64 5.72 -15.01
C GLY A 138 8.71 5.41 -13.98
N PHE A 139 8.32 4.90 -12.80
CA PHE A 139 9.28 4.27 -11.90
C PHE A 139 9.88 3.04 -12.58
N GLU A 140 11.21 2.99 -12.61
CA GLU A 140 11.96 1.86 -13.15
C GLU A 140 12.61 1.06 -12.02
N HIS A 141 12.22 -0.20 -11.89
CA HIS A 141 12.83 -1.13 -10.94
C HIS A 141 14.34 -1.23 -11.20
N PHE A 142 15.10 -1.33 -10.10
CA PHE A 142 16.57 -1.38 -10.08
C PHE A 142 17.32 -0.26 -10.81
N SER A 143 16.66 0.86 -11.13
CA SER A 143 17.33 2.08 -11.62
C SER A 143 18.26 2.71 -10.57
N LEU A 144 19.12 3.64 -10.98
CA LEU A 144 19.99 4.38 -10.06
C LEU A 144 19.18 5.09 -8.96
N ARG A 145 18.02 5.67 -9.30
CA ARG A 145 17.14 6.38 -8.36
C ARG A 145 16.57 5.44 -7.31
N HIS A 146 16.13 4.26 -7.75
CA HIS A 146 15.67 3.20 -6.85
C HIS A 146 16.80 2.75 -5.91
N GLY A 147 17.98 2.43 -6.46
CA GLY A 147 19.13 1.98 -5.67
C GLY A 147 19.58 3.01 -4.63
N LEU A 148 19.59 4.30 -4.99
CA LEU A 148 19.88 5.39 -4.04
C LEU A 148 18.82 5.50 -2.94
N GLY A 149 17.54 5.34 -3.25
CA GLY A 149 16.45 5.33 -2.26
C GLY A 149 16.61 4.20 -1.23
N VAL A 150 16.91 2.99 -1.69
CA VAL A 150 17.18 1.83 -0.82
C VAL A 150 18.44 2.08 0.03
N LEU A 151 19.54 2.52 -0.59
CA LEU A 151 20.79 2.78 0.12
C LEU A 151 20.63 3.82 1.22
N LEU A 152 20.00 4.96 0.93
CA LEU A 152 19.74 6.00 1.92
C LEU A 152 18.88 5.48 3.07
N THR A 153 17.85 4.68 2.77
CA THR A 153 17.01 4.04 3.79
C THR A 153 17.83 3.17 4.74
N LEU A 154 18.70 2.30 4.19
CA LEU A 154 19.58 1.44 5.00
C LEU A 154 20.59 2.24 5.83
N LEU A 155 21.18 3.29 5.27
CA LEU A 155 22.12 4.17 5.97
C LEU A 155 21.44 4.91 7.13
N MET A 156 20.22 5.42 6.93
CA MET A 156 19.44 6.06 8.00
C MET A 156 19.13 5.08 9.14
N ILE A 157 18.70 3.87 8.81
CA ILE A 157 18.43 2.82 9.80
C ILE A 157 19.72 2.49 10.58
N ALA A 158 20.82 2.19 9.87
CA ALA A 158 22.08 1.85 10.50
C ALA A 158 22.61 2.99 11.38
N GLY A 159 22.58 4.23 10.87
CA GLY A 159 22.97 5.43 11.60
C GLY A 159 22.17 5.62 12.89
N MET A 160 20.84 5.48 12.81
CA MET A 160 19.95 5.54 13.99
C MET A 160 20.33 4.48 15.03
N ILE A 161 20.52 3.22 14.63
CA ILE A 161 20.85 2.12 15.55
C ILE A 161 22.22 2.34 16.20
N VAL A 162 23.23 2.72 15.43
CA VAL A 162 24.57 3.00 15.95
C VAL A 162 24.55 4.18 16.92
N MET A 163 23.85 5.26 16.58
CA MET A 163 23.68 6.44 17.43
C MET A 163 23.04 6.06 18.77
N LEU A 164 21.90 5.37 18.75
CA LEU A 164 21.18 5.01 19.98
C LEU A 164 21.99 4.05 20.87
N LYS A 165 22.69 3.08 20.28
CA LYS A 165 23.59 2.19 21.02
C LYS A 165 24.78 2.91 21.66
N ARG A 166 25.30 3.96 21.02
CA ARG A 166 26.40 4.77 21.57
C ARG A 166 25.92 5.67 22.69
N MET A 167 24.73 6.27 22.54
CA MET A 167 24.18 7.17 23.55
C MET A 167 23.77 6.46 24.85
N LYS A 168 23.28 5.20 24.76
CA LYS A 168 22.78 4.41 25.90
C LYS A 168 21.83 5.21 26.83
N SER A 169 21.01 6.07 26.23
CA SER A 169 20.18 7.03 26.94
C SER A 169 18.70 6.65 26.82
N PRO A 170 18.01 6.36 27.93
CA PRO A 170 16.57 6.09 27.91
C PRO A 170 15.74 7.22 27.29
N THR A 171 16.18 8.46 27.49
CA THR A 171 15.54 9.64 26.89
C THR A 171 15.71 9.67 25.37
N ALA A 172 16.88 9.31 24.85
CA ALA A 172 17.11 9.24 23.41
C ALA A 172 16.30 8.10 22.76
N GLU A 173 16.22 6.96 23.44
CA GLU A 173 15.37 5.84 23.02
C GLU A 173 13.89 6.22 22.96
N LEU A 174 13.35 6.82 24.02
CA LEU A 174 11.95 7.28 24.05
C LEU A 174 11.66 8.33 22.96
N ARG A 175 12.60 9.25 22.71
CA ARG A 175 12.49 10.21 21.61
C ARG A 175 12.44 9.51 20.26
N ALA A 176 13.28 8.51 20.02
CA ALA A 176 13.27 7.74 18.78
C ALA A 176 11.94 7.01 18.57
N GLU A 177 11.38 6.40 19.62
CA GLU A 177 10.06 5.75 19.59
C GLU A 177 8.95 6.73 19.19
N TRP A 178 8.93 7.93 19.79
CA TRP A 178 7.98 8.99 19.42
C TRP A 178 8.17 9.51 18.00
N ILE A 179 9.42 9.72 17.56
CA ILE A 179 9.73 10.18 16.20
C ILE A 179 9.29 9.15 15.17
N LEU A 180 9.61 7.86 15.37
CA LEU A 180 9.18 6.79 14.45
C LEU A 180 7.66 6.67 14.40
N ALA A 181 6.98 6.72 15.56
CA ALA A 181 5.52 6.71 15.62
C ALA A 181 4.90 7.89 14.87
N ALA A 182 5.44 9.09 15.07
CA ALA A 182 4.98 10.30 14.39
C ALA A 182 5.22 10.24 12.88
N ILE A 183 6.39 9.77 12.43
CA ILE A 183 6.70 9.60 11.01
C ILE A 183 5.70 8.64 10.36
N LEU A 184 5.48 7.47 10.96
CA LEU A 184 4.60 6.43 10.41
C LEU A 184 3.16 6.94 10.27
N TRP A 185 2.58 7.47 11.33
CA TRP A 185 1.18 7.90 11.31
C TRP A 185 0.98 9.17 10.49
N THR A 186 1.89 10.14 10.57
CA THR A 186 1.81 11.35 9.74
C THR A 186 1.94 10.97 8.26
N ASN A 187 2.89 10.10 7.91
CA ASN A 187 3.04 9.66 6.52
C ASN A 187 1.78 8.96 6.00
N GLU A 188 1.18 8.07 6.79
CA GLU A 188 -0.07 7.39 6.42
C GLU A 188 -1.22 8.37 6.26
N ILE A 189 -1.41 9.30 7.19
CA ILE A 189 -2.45 10.33 7.14
C ILE A 189 -2.26 11.22 5.91
N VAL A 190 -1.04 11.70 5.66
CA VAL A 190 -0.75 12.57 4.52
C VAL A 190 -0.94 11.82 3.20
N LEU A 191 -0.57 10.54 3.12
CA LEU A 191 -0.82 9.71 1.94
C LEU A 191 -2.32 9.51 1.68
N ASN A 192 -3.11 9.26 2.72
CA ASN A 192 -4.56 9.14 2.60
C ASN A 192 -5.19 10.48 2.16
N ILE A 193 -4.78 11.60 2.76
CA ILE A 193 -5.21 12.95 2.36
C ILE A 193 -4.85 13.24 0.90
N PHE A 194 -3.64 12.87 0.46
CA PHE A 194 -3.22 13.01 -0.93
C PHE A 194 -4.12 12.23 -1.87
N TYR A 195 -4.43 10.96 -1.57
CA TYR A 195 -5.35 10.19 -2.40
C TYR A 195 -6.77 10.75 -2.43
N ILE A 196 -7.22 11.37 -1.34
CA ILE A 196 -8.53 12.04 -1.29
C ILE A 196 -8.49 13.33 -2.11
N SER A 197 -7.43 14.14 -2.00
CA SER A 197 -7.33 15.43 -2.68
C SER A 197 -7.26 15.31 -4.20
N ILE A 198 -6.76 14.19 -4.73
CA ILE A 198 -6.74 13.89 -6.17
C ILE A 198 -7.90 13.01 -6.64
N ASP A 199 -8.86 12.70 -5.75
CA ASP A 199 -10.00 11.82 -6.01
C ASP A 199 -9.62 10.37 -6.41
N ALA A 200 -8.43 9.94 -6.01
CA ALA A 200 -7.93 8.58 -6.22
C ALA A 200 -8.29 7.63 -5.06
N TYR A 201 -8.88 8.13 -3.95
CA TYR A 201 -9.11 7.32 -2.76
C TYR A 201 -10.05 6.13 -2.94
N ARG A 202 -9.54 4.90 -2.86
CA ARG A 202 -10.35 3.67 -2.93
C ARG A 202 -10.45 3.05 -1.57
N ILE A 203 -11.67 2.92 -1.04
CA ILE A 203 -11.84 2.29 0.26
C ILE A 203 -11.23 0.90 0.21
N GLY A 204 -11.53 0.10 -0.82
CA GLY A 204 -11.10 -1.30 -0.95
C GLY A 204 -9.59 -1.52 -1.15
N GLN A 205 -8.78 -0.46 -1.19
CA GLN A 205 -7.33 -0.54 -1.39
C GLN A 205 -6.52 0.37 -0.46
N HIS A 206 -7.06 1.49 0.02
CA HIS A 206 -6.28 2.52 0.72
C HIS A 206 -6.48 2.56 2.23
N LEU A 207 -7.42 1.79 2.80
CA LEU A 207 -7.41 1.58 4.25
C LEU A 207 -6.10 0.87 4.65
N PRO A 208 -5.60 1.09 5.89
CA PRO A 208 -4.35 0.50 6.39
C PRO A 208 -4.52 -0.98 6.73
N PHE A 209 -5.15 -1.74 5.83
CA PHE A 209 -5.50 -3.16 5.96
C PHE A 209 -4.61 -4.05 5.09
N HIS A 210 -3.61 -3.51 4.39
CA HIS A 210 -2.48 -4.28 3.89
C HIS A 210 -1.49 -4.61 5.03
N LEU A 211 -0.63 -5.63 4.87
CA LEU A 211 0.32 -6.03 5.92
C LEU A 211 1.17 -4.87 6.44
N CYS A 212 1.71 -4.03 5.54
CA CYS A 212 2.47 -2.84 5.91
C CYS A 212 1.59 -1.79 6.60
N GLY A 213 0.37 -1.54 6.10
CA GLY A 213 -0.58 -0.60 6.73
C GLY A 213 -0.98 -1.02 8.14
N VAL A 214 -1.24 -2.30 8.37
CA VAL A 214 -1.50 -2.82 9.72
C VAL A 214 -0.25 -2.66 10.59
N SER A 215 0.96 -2.87 10.04
CA SER A 215 2.21 -2.64 10.77
C SER A 215 2.38 -1.17 11.18
N VAL A 216 2.08 -0.20 10.30
CA VAL A 216 2.05 1.24 10.62
C VAL A 216 1.15 1.51 11.82
N VAL A 217 -0.04 0.91 11.87
CA VAL A 217 -0.97 1.06 12.98
C VAL A 217 -0.41 0.43 14.25
N LEU A 218 0.16 -0.78 14.18
CA LEU A 218 0.61 -1.55 15.34
C LEU A 218 1.89 -1.02 16.00
N ILE A 219 2.79 -0.37 15.25
CA ILE A 219 4.11 0.05 15.77
C ILE A 219 4.01 1.02 16.97
N PRO A 220 3.17 2.07 16.97
CA PRO A 220 3.05 2.91 18.16
C PRO A 220 2.49 2.16 19.37
N PHE A 221 1.56 1.22 19.17
CA PHE A 221 1.08 0.37 20.27
C PHE A 221 2.18 -0.55 20.80
N MET A 222 3.06 -1.03 19.93
CA MET A 222 4.24 -1.81 20.32
C MET A 222 5.18 -0.99 21.21
N PHE A 223 5.48 0.27 20.85
CA PHE A 223 6.37 1.11 21.63
C PHE A 223 5.80 1.47 23.01
N PHE A 224 4.53 1.89 23.07
CA PHE A 224 3.98 2.51 24.27
C PHE A 224 3.19 1.57 25.19
N THR A 225 2.98 0.31 24.81
CA THR A 225 2.31 -0.65 25.69
C THR A 225 3.19 -1.00 26.91
N LYS A 226 2.57 -1.01 28.09
CA LYS A 226 3.20 -1.47 29.35
C LYS A 226 3.11 -3.00 29.52
N ASN A 227 2.29 -3.67 28.72
CA ASN A 227 2.13 -5.12 28.79
C ASN A 227 3.24 -5.79 27.98
N GLU A 228 4.22 -6.37 28.67
CA GLU A 228 5.39 -6.99 28.05
C GLU A 228 5.06 -8.19 27.15
N LYS A 229 4.02 -8.97 27.47
CA LYS A 229 3.56 -10.07 26.61
C LYS A 229 3.01 -9.54 25.28
N LEU A 230 2.20 -8.49 25.36
CA LEU A 230 1.64 -7.82 24.18
C LEU A 230 2.75 -7.14 23.38
N LYS A 231 3.67 -6.43 24.03
CA LYS A 231 4.84 -5.79 23.39
C LYS A 231 5.65 -6.81 22.59
N LYS A 232 5.96 -7.95 23.21
CA LYS A 232 6.68 -9.05 22.55
C LYS A 232 5.89 -9.60 21.35
N PHE A 233 4.59 -9.80 21.49
CA PHE A 233 3.77 -10.27 20.38
C PHE A 233 3.73 -9.27 19.22
N LEU A 234 3.52 -7.98 19.50
CA LEU A 234 3.53 -6.93 18.48
C LEU A 234 4.91 -6.79 17.81
N PHE A 235 5.99 -6.94 18.58
CA PHE A 235 7.33 -7.05 18.03
C PHE A 235 7.44 -8.24 17.08
N GLU A 236 6.98 -9.43 17.46
CA GLU A 236 7.02 -10.61 16.59
C GLU A 236 6.25 -10.36 15.29
N VAL A 237 5.05 -9.75 15.34
CA VAL A 237 4.27 -9.35 14.15
C VAL A 237 5.06 -8.39 13.27
N VAL A 238 5.51 -7.26 13.82
CA VAL A 238 6.24 -6.21 13.07
C VAL A 238 7.59 -6.72 12.57
N TYR A 239 8.23 -7.63 13.30
CA TYR A 239 9.51 -8.22 12.89
C TYR A 239 9.35 -9.07 11.63
N PHE A 240 8.39 -9.99 11.61
CA PHE A 240 8.19 -10.87 10.45
C PHE A 240 7.49 -10.15 9.29
N TRP A 241 6.46 -9.34 9.55
CA TRP A 241 5.78 -8.58 8.50
C TRP A 241 6.62 -7.42 7.98
N GLY A 242 7.30 -6.70 8.87
CA GLY A 242 8.11 -5.55 8.53
C GLY A 242 9.41 -5.93 7.84
N LEU A 243 10.22 -6.84 8.41
CA LEU A 243 11.47 -7.24 7.74
C LEU A 243 11.24 -8.18 6.55
N GLY A 244 10.15 -8.97 6.56
CA GLY A 244 9.82 -9.81 5.41
C GLY A 244 9.13 -9.02 4.30
N GLY A 245 7.94 -8.51 4.61
CA GLY A 245 7.08 -7.81 3.67
C GLY A 245 7.62 -6.43 3.26
N ALA A 246 8.03 -5.57 4.21
CA ALA A 246 8.47 -4.23 3.83
C ALA A 246 9.82 -4.24 3.09
N THR A 247 10.71 -5.20 3.38
CA THR A 247 11.92 -5.41 2.57
C THR A 247 11.57 -5.88 1.17
N GLN A 248 10.63 -6.80 1.00
CA GLN A 248 10.16 -7.20 -0.33
C GLN A 248 9.53 -6.03 -1.09
N ALA A 249 8.72 -5.20 -0.42
CA ALA A 249 8.14 -3.99 -1.00
C ALA A 249 9.23 -2.99 -1.46
N LEU A 250 10.29 -2.79 -0.66
CA LEU A 250 11.41 -1.95 -1.07
C LEU A 250 12.19 -2.52 -2.26
N LEU A 251 12.25 -3.84 -2.44
CA LEU A 251 12.97 -4.47 -3.56
C LEU A 251 12.16 -4.49 -4.85
N THR A 252 10.83 -4.65 -4.75
CA THR A 252 9.91 -4.61 -5.89
C THR A 252 8.75 -3.64 -5.60
N PRO A 253 9.00 -2.32 -5.66
CA PRO A 253 7.97 -1.32 -5.35
C PRO A 253 6.78 -1.37 -6.30
N ASP A 254 5.58 -1.19 -5.77
CA ASP A 254 4.31 -1.06 -6.50
C ASP A 254 3.98 0.41 -6.83
N ILE A 255 5.03 1.20 -7.08
CA ILE A 255 4.94 2.64 -7.30
C ILE A 255 4.95 3.16 -8.74
N PRO A 256 5.11 2.38 -9.82
CA PRO A 256 4.90 2.89 -11.17
C PRO A 256 3.53 3.58 -11.35
N PRO A 257 3.46 4.71 -12.07
CA PRO A 257 4.54 5.43 -12.76
C PRO A 257 5.32 6.43 -11.87
N PHE A 258 5.03 6.51 -10.57
CA PHE A 258 5.54 7.55 -9.69
C PHE A 258 7.02 7.38 -9.30
N ASP A 259 7.92 7.93 -10.12
CA ASP A 259 9.37 7.96 -9.85
C ASP A 259 9.83 9.22 -9.10
N PHE A 260 11.07 9.24 -8.62
CA PHE A 260 11.69 10.44 -8.03
C PHE A 260 11.67 11.62 -9.03
N PRO A 261 11.33 12.85 -8.58
CA PRO A 261 11.08 13.30 -7.21
C PRO A 261 9.58 13.38 -6.85
N HIS A 262 8.77 12.39 -7.21
CA HIS A 262 7.33 12.40 -6.92
C HIS A 262 7.03 12.15 -5.43
N PHE A 263 5.96 12.76 -4.91
CA PHE A 263 5.50 12.60 -3.53
C PHE A 263 5.31 11.13 -3.10
N LYS A 264 4.76 10.29 -4.01
CA LYS A 264 4.55 8.85 -3.78
C LYS A 264 5.85 8.07 -3.60
N PHE A 265 6.93 8.50 -4.26
CA PHE A 265 8.26 7.93 -4.06
C PHE A 265 8.71 8.13 -2.61
N PHE A 266 8.69 9.38 -2.11
CA PHE A 266 9.13 9.67 -0.76
C PHE A 266 8.28 8.98 0.30
N THR A 267 6.95 9.06 0.21
CA THR A 267 6.06 8.42 1.19
C THR A 267 6.20 6.91 1.24
N PHE A 268 6.49 6.28 0.10
CA PHE A 268 6.76 4.84 0.03
C PHE A 268 8.03 4.46 0.79
N PHE A 269 9.17 5.10 0.48
CA PHE A 269 10.45 4.80 1.14
C PHE A 269 10.43 5.17 2.63
N ILE A 270 9.81 6.29 3.00
CA ILE A 270 9.66 6.71 4.40
C ILE A 270 8.86 5.69 5.20
N SER A 271 7.70 5.25 4.69
CA SER A 271 6.85 4.28 5.38
C SER A 271 7.56 2.94 5.60
N HIS A 272 8.01 2.32 4.51
CA HIS A 272 8.65 1.00 4.58
C HIS A 272 9.98 1.05 5.35
N GLY A 273 10.76 2.12 5.16
CA GLY A 273 11.97 2.38 5.93
C GLY A 273 11.71 2.50 7.42
N ALA A 274 10.67 3.25 7.84
CA ALA A 274 10.32 3.41 9.25
C ALA A 274 9.77 2.12 9.89
N ILE A 275 9.06 1.28 9.13
CA ILE A 275 8.65 -0.07 9.58
C ILE A 275 9.88 -0.94 9.87
N ILE A 276 10.82 -1.01 8.92
CA ILE A 276 12.07 -1.77 9.08
C ILE A 276 12.91 -1.18 10.24
N ALA A 277 13.02 0.14 10.33
CA ALA A 277 13.70 0.83 11.41
C ALA A 277 13.13 0.45 12.78
N SER A 278 11.80 0.37 12.89
CA SER A 278 11.10 0.01 14.14
C SER A 278 11.38 -1.44 14.54
N ALA A 279 11.33 -2.38 13.59
CA ALA A 279 11.70 -3.77 13.84
C ALA A 279 13.18 -3.92 14.26
N ALA A 280 14.08 -3.25 13.53
CA ALA A 280 15.52 -3.25 13.81
C ALA A 280 15.84 -2.60 15.16
N TYR A 281 15.16 -1.52 15.51
CA TYR A 281 15.30 -0.85 16.81
C TYR A 281 14.94 -1.79 17.96
N MET A 282 13.79 -2.45 17.88
CA MET A 282 13.36 -3.39 18.92
C MET A 282 14.32 -4.58 19.03
N ALA A 283 14.83 -5.08 17.90
CA ALA A 283 15.76 -6.21 17.90
C ALA A 283 17.15 -5.85 18.43
N PHE A 284 17.73 -4.76 17.93
CA PHE A 284 19.14 -4.43 18.17
C PHE A 284 19.37 -3.49 19.34
N VAL A 285 18.45 -2.58 19.65
CA VAL A 285 18.58 -1.62 20.76
C VAL A 285 17.87 -2.16 21.99
N LYS A 286 16.60 -2.55 21.89
CA LYS A 286 15.83 -3.11 23.01
C LYS A 286 16.12 -4.60 23.29
N GLY A 287 16.82 -5.29 22.39
CA GLY A 287 17.27 -6.66 22.60
C GLY A 287 16.18 -7.73 22.46
N PHE A 288 15.03 -7.42 21.84
CA PHE A 288 13.99 -8.40 21.56
C PHE A 288 14.49 -9.43 20.53
N LYS A 289 14.10 -10.70 20.70
CA LYS A 289 14.55 -11.80 19.83
C LYS A 289 13.38 -12.69 19.43
N PRO A 290 13.19 -12.98 18.13
CA PRO A 290 12.22 -13.97 17.70
C PRO A 290 12.66 -15.37 18.16
N THR A 291 11.69 -16.25 18.34
CA THR A 291 11.90 -17.67 18.64
C THR A 291 11.25 -18.54 17.56
N LEU A 292 11.59 -19.83 17.50
CA LEU A 292 10.90 -20.75 16.60
C LEU A 292 9.39 -20.81 16.89
N ALA A 293 9.01 -20.74 18.16
CA ALA A 293 7.60 -20.62 18.56
C ALA A 293 6.96 -19.29 18.11
N SER A 294 7.75 -18.24 17.89
CA SER A 294 7.26 -16.98 17.31
C SER A 294 6.89 -17.17 15.84
N VAL A 295 7.68 -17.94 15.07
CA VAL A 295 7.37 -18.25 13.66
C VAL A 295 5.99 -18.89 13.52
N GLY A 296 5.74 -20.00 14.22
CA GLY A 296 4.44 -20.68 14.15
C GLY A 296 3.28 -19.82 14.63
N ARG A 297 3.49 -19.01 15.67
CA ARG A 297 2.45 -18.12 16.22
C ARG A 297 2.10 -16.99 15.27
N ILE A 298 3.08 -16.40 14.58
CA ILE A 298 2.83 -15.33 13.62
C ILE A 298 2.31 -15.88 12.30
N LEU A 299 2.68 -17.09 11.87
CA LEU A 299 2.03 -17.77 10.74
C LEU A 299 0.54 -17.99 11.02
N LEU A 300 0.18 -18.52 12.18
CA LEU A 300 -1.22 -18.70 12.57
C LEU A 300 -1.98 -17.37 12.62
N PHE A 301 -1.37 -16.34 13.21
CA PHE A 301 -1.95 -15.00 13.24
C PHE A 301 -2.12 -14.40 11.84
N THR A 302 -1.14 -14.59 10.95
CA THR A 302 -1.20 -14.12 9.56
C THR A 302 -2.34 -14.81 8.80
N ASN A 303 -2.51 -16.12 8.95
CA ASN A 303 -3.63 -16.85 8.35
C ASN A 303 -4.99 -16.40 8.89
N ALA A 304 -5.08 -16.12 10.21
CA ALA A 304 -6.29 -15.54 10.78
C ALA A 304 -6.60 -14.15 10.20
N MET A 305 -5.57 -13.33 9.95
CA MET A 305 -5.73 -12.04 9.27
C MET A 305 -6.11 -12.19 7.80
N VAL A 306 -5.59 -13.19 7.07
CA VAL A 306 -6.04 -13.51 5.71
C VAL A 306 -7.54 -13.81 5.68
N LEU A 307 -8.03 -14.65 6.60
CA LEU A 307 -9.46 -14.96 6.69
C LEU A 307 -10.30 -13.71 7.01
N LEU A 308 -9.81 -12.86 7.92
CA LEU A 308 -10.46 -11.58 8.22
C LEU A 308 -10.50 -10.68 6.97
N MET A 309 -9.40 -10.58 6.22
CA MET A 309 -9.29 -9.77 5.02
C MET A 309 -10.15 -10.29 3.87
N PHE A 310 -10.38 -11.60 3.76
CA PHE A 310 -11.41 -12.14 2.86
C PHE A 310 -12.80 -11.58 3.19
N GLY A 311 -13.16 -11.57 4.47
CA GLY A 311 -14.43 -11.00 4.94
C GLY A 311 -14.52 -9.49 4.67
N VAL A 312 -13.44 -8.74 4.92
CA VAL A 312 -13.38 -7.30 4.64
C VAL A 312 -13.46 -7.02 3.14
N ASN A 313 -12.69 -7.72 2.30
CA ASN A 313 -12.72 -7.58 0.83
C ASN A 313 -14.11 -7.85 0.26
N TYR A 314 -14.83 -8.82 0.83
CA TYR A 314 -16.22 -9.10 0.50
C TYR A 314 -17.17 -8.02 1.02
N ALA A 315 -16.98 -7.51 2.24
CA ALA A 315 -17.86 -6.52 2.83
C ALA A 315 -17.80 -5.16 2.14
N VAL A 316 -16.61 -4.71 1.71
CA VAL A 316 -16.44 -3.39 1.07
C VAL A 316 -17.20 -3.25 -0.24
N ARG A 317 -17.53 -4.36 -0.93
CA ARG A 317 -18.33 -4.34 -2.16
C ARG A 317 -19.77 -3.85 -1.94
N PHE A 318 -20.24 -3.83 -0.69
CA PHE A 318 -21.56 -3.30 -0.34
C PHE A 318 -21.53 -1.81 0.01
N LEU A 319 -20.34 -1.21 0.06
CA LEU A 319 -20.15 0.22 0.28
C LEU A 319 -19.85 0.89 -1.06
N PRO A 320 -20.44 2.06 -1.38
CA PRO A 320 -20.04 2.84 -2.54
C PRO A 320 -18.51 3.06 -2.56
N PRO A 321 -17.81 2.90 -3.70
CA PRO A 321 -18.30 2.71 -5.09
C PRO A 321 -18.65 1.27 -5.50
N TYR A 322 -18.94 0.38 -4.53
CA TYR A 322 -19.28 -1.03 -4.72
C TYR A 322 -18.15 -1.87 -5.36
N GLU A 323 -16.90 -1.45 -5.11
CA GLU A 323 -15.71 -2.17 -5.56
C GLU A 323 -15.38 -3.35 -4.64
N ALA A 324 -14.98 -4.48 -5.21
CA ALA A 324 -14.37 -5.53 -4.39
C ALA A 324 -13.06 -5.04 -3.80
N GLY A 325 -12.81 -5.37 -2.53
CA GLY A 325 -11.54 -5.10 -1.89
C GLY A 325 -10.45 -6.00 -2.43
N ASN A 326 -9.22 -5.51 -2.37
CA ASN A 326 -8.02 -6.29 -2.68
C ASN A 326 -6.94 -6.15 -1.61
N TYR A 327 -7.34 -6.05 -0.33
CA TYR A 327 -6.39 -6.10 0.77
C TYR A 327 -5.67 -7.45 0.78
N PHE A 328 -4.41 -7.42 1.19
CA PHE A 328 -3.50 -8.57 1.19
C PHE A 328 -3.33 -9.21 -0.21
N PHE A 329 -3.79 -8.55 -1.28
CA PHE A 329 -3.80 -9.07 -2.64
C PHE A 329 -4.47 -10.45 -2.72
N LEU A 330 -5.61 -10.62 -2.04
CA LEU A 330 -6.34 -11.89 -2.00
C LEU A 330 -7.19 -12.14 -3.25
N SER A 331 -7.54 -11.08 -3.98
CA SER A 331 -8.47 -11.14 -5.11
C SER A 331 -7.72 -11.16 -6.45
N TYR A 332 -6.67 -10.34 -6.59
CA TYR A 332 -5.85 -10.25 -7.80
C TYR A 332 -4.47 -9.62 -7.51
N PRO A 333 -3.43 -9.89 -8.33
CA PRO A 333 -2.10 -9.30 -8.17
C PRO A 333 -2.10 -7.77 -8.44
N PRO A 334 -1.10 -7.03 -7.95
CA PRO A 334 -0.86 -5.63 -8.32
C PRO A 334 -0.76 -5.46 -9.84
N VAL A 335 -1.35 -4.38 -10.38
CA VAL A 335 -1.45 -4.15 -11.84
C VAL A 335 -0.07 -3.87 -12.48
N ASP A 336 0.85 -3.26 -11.73
CA ASP A 336 2.15 -2.82 -12.24
C ASP A 336 3.28 -3.85 -12.09
N GLY A 337 2.92 -5.11 -11.80
CA GLY A 337 3.85 -6.24 -11.69
C GLY A 337 4.55 -6.35 -10.34
N SER A 338 4.75 -7.58 -9.87
CA SER A 338 5.26 -7.92 -8.55
C SER A 338 5.74 -9.37 -8.50
N LEU A 339 6.32 -9.78 -7.37
CA LEU A 339 6.62 -11.20 -7.11
C LEU A 339 5.34 -12.07 -7.07
N ILE A 340 4.17 -11.45 -6.84
CA ILE A 340 2.88 -12.16 -6.84
C ILE A 340 2.54 -12.69 -8.22
N ASP A 341 2.94 -11.99 -9.30
CA ASP A 341 2.71 -12.45 -10.67
C ASP A 341 3.42 -13.78 -10.95
N VAL A 342 4.63 -13.97 -10.43
CA VAL A 342 5.33 -15.26 -10.49
C VAL A 342 4.53 -16.37 -9.80
N MET A 343 3.87 -16.06 -8.68
CA MET A 343 3.00 -17.02 -7.99
C MET A 343 1.74 -17.31 -8.80
N VAL A 344 1.18 -16.30 -9.48
CA VAL A 344 0.04 -16.48 -10.40
C VAL A 344 0.41 -17.37 -11.57
N ASP A 345 1.61 -17.21 -12.13
CA ASP A 345 2.10 -18.04 -13.24
C ASP A 345 2.28 -19.51 -12.85
N ILE A 346 2.79 -19.77 -11.64
CA ILE A 346 3.05 -21.13 -11.14
C ILE A 346 1.75 -21.82 -10.65
N PHE A 347 0.92 -21.12 -9.88
CA PHE A 347 -0.21 -21.72 -9.15
C PHE A 347 -1.58 -21.42 -9.77
N GLY A 348 -1.69 -20.41 -10.63
CA GLY A 348 -2.94 -19.94 -11.23
C GLY A 348 -3.58 -18.74 -10.49
N PRO A 349 -4.85 -18.40 -10.78
CA PRO A 349 -5.48 -17.19 -10.28
C PRO A 349 -5.78 -17.32 -8.79
N ALA A 350 -6.27 -16.24 -8.18
CA ALA A 350 -6.86 -16.33 -6.86
C ALA A 350 -7.96 -17.41 -6.82
N PRO A 351 -8.08 -18.20 -5.74
CA PRO A 351 -7.27 -18.18 -4.52
C PRO A 351 -6.00 -19.08 -4.59
N ARG A 352 -5.66 -19.67 -5.74
CA ARG A 352 -4.60 -20.70 -5.84
C ARG A 352 -3.20 -20.15 -5.57
N TYR A 353 -2.86 -18.97 -6.10
CA TYR A 353 -1.55 -18.36 -5.83
C TYR A 353 -1.31 -18.01 -4.37
N LEU A 354 -2.36 -17.97 -3.53
CA LEU A 354 -2.22 -17.76 -2.09
C LEU A 354 -1.45 -18.92 -1.43
N ILE A 355 -1.50 -20.13 -2.00
CA ILE A 355 -0.67 -21.26 -1.56
C ILE A 355 0.81 -20.92 -1.78
N GLY A 356 1.15 -20.35 -2.94
CA GLY A 356 2.51 -19.89 -3.24
C GLY A 356 2.97 -18.79 -2.29
N LEU A 357 2.10 -17.82 -1.99
CA LEU A 357 2.38 -16.77 -1.02
C LEU A 357 2.58 -17.30 0.41
N GLU A 358 1.81 -18.32 0.83
CA GLU A 358 1.99 -18.96 2.14
C GLU A 358 3.34 -19.68 2.23
N ILE A 359 3.71 -20.45 1.20
CA ILE A 359 5.02 -21.12 1.12
C ILE A 359 6.15 -20.10 1.18
N LEU A 360 6.05 -19.02 0.41
CA LEU A 360 7.02 -17.94 0.42
C LEU A 360 7.10 -17.25 1.78
N GLY A 361 5.95 -16.99 2.42
CA GLY A 361 5.87 -16.42 3.76
C GLY A 361 6.56 -17.28 4.81
N ILE A 362 6.31 -18.60 4.79
CA ILE A 362 6.99 -19.58 5.67
C ILE A 362 8.50 -19.53 5.45
N ALA A 363 8.96 -19.55 4.19
CA ALA A 363 10.38 -19.51 3.86
C ALA A 363 11.05 -18.22 4.38
N ILE A 364 10.42 -17.06 4.17
CA ILE A 364 10.92 -15.77 4.64
C ILE A 364 10.96 -15.74 6.18
N PHE A 365 9.92 -16.21 6.87
CA PHE A 365 9.89 -16.18 8.33
C PHE A 365 10.97 -17.09 8.93
N LEU A 366 11.20 -18.26 8.35
CA LEU A 366 12.29 -19.15 8.76
C LEU A 366 13.66 -18.51 8.50
N ALA A 367 13.85 -17.86 7.35
CA ALA A 367 15.09 -17.15 7.02
C ALA A 367 15.36 -16.01 8.01
N LEU A 368 14.35 -15.22 8.38
CA LEU A 368 14.46 -14.16 9.38
C LEU A 368 14.75 -14.69 10.80
N TYR A 369 14.24 -15.87 11.14
CA TYR A 369 14.54 -16.52 12.42
C TYR A 369 15.96 -17.11 12.48
N LEU A 370 16.51 -17.57 11.35
CA LEU A 370 17.72 -18.37 11.27
C LEU A 370 18.94 -17.79 12.02
N PRO A 371 19.28 -16.49 11.94
CA PRO A 371 20.42 -15.92 12.68
C PRO A 371 20.31 -16.09 14.19
N PHE A 372 19.09 -16.04 14.74
CA PHE A 372 18.83 -16.22 16.17
C PHE A 372 18.86 -17.68 16.59
N GLY A 373 18.35 -18.57 15.73
CA GLY A 373 18.40 -20.02 15.93
C GLY A 373 19.84 -20.54 15.98
N ILE A 374 20.67 -20.19 14.99
CA ILE A 374 22.09 -20.56 14.95
C ILE A 374 22.83 -20.03 16.19
N GLY A 375 22.62 -18.75 16.53
CA GLY A 375 23.24 -18.16 17.71
C GLY A 375 22.82 -18.80 19.03
N ALA A 376 21.62 -19.40 19.12
CA ALA A 376 21.19 -20.18 20.28
C ALA A 376 21.86 -21.56 20.33
N ILE A 377 21.98 -22.24 19.19
CA ILE A 377 22.64 -23.55 19.07
C ILE A 377 24.14 -23.44 19.42
N VAL A 378 24.84 -22.45 18.84
CA VAL A 378 26.27 -22.22 19.10
C VAL A 378 26.54 -21.96 20.59
N ARG A 379 25.65 -21.20 21.26
CA ARG A 379 25.75 -20.95 22.71
C ARG A 379 25.52 -22.20 23.55
N ARG A 380 24.62 -23.10 23.13
CA ARG A 380 24.40 -24.39 23.81
C ARG A 380 25.59 -25.34 23.66
N ILE A 381 26.26 -25.33 22.50
CA ILE A 381 27.40 -26.21 22.23
C ILE A 381 28.69 -25.72 22.92
N ASN A 382 28.88 -24.40 23.11
CA ASN A 382 30.10 -23.85 23.68
C ASN A 382 29.85 -22.93 24.90
N PRO A 383 29.56 -23.50 26.09
CA PRO A 383 29.18 -22.74 27.29
C PRO A 383 30.31 -21.86 27.86
N ARG A 384 31.57 -22.05 27.46
CA ARG A 384 32.71 -21.24 27.94
C ARG A 384 32.61 -19.75 27.55
N ARG A 385 32.05 -19.44 26.37
CA ARG A 385 31.82 -18.05 25.92
C ARG A 385 30.80 -17.27 26.75
N GLU A 386 29.91 -17.93 27.49
CA GLU A 386 28.91 -17.25 28.32
C GLU A 386 29.51 -16.68 29.62
N LYS A 387 30.55 -17.34 30.16
CA LYS A 387 31.29 -16.81 31.32
C LYS A 387 32.13 -15.58 30.97
N GLU A 388 32.70 -15.55 29.76
CA GLU A 388 33.48 -14.39 29.29
C GLU A 388 32.58 -13.19 28.94
N ALA A 389 31.43 -13.41 28.30
CA ALA A 389 30.52 -12.33 27.90
C ALA A 389 29.70 -11.69 29.04
N LYS A 390 29.69 -12.29 30.24
CA LYS A 390 29.10 -11.69 31.46
C LYS A 390 30.13 -10.92 32.31
N ASN A 391 31.41 -11.03 31.97
CA ASN A 391 32.52 -10.38 32.68
C ASN A 391 33.04 -9.10 31.96
N TYR A 392 32.38 -8.67 30.90
CA TYR A 392 32.56 -7.40 30.19
C TYR A 392 31.21 -6.72 30.02
#